data_AF-A0A1B2YYB8-F1
#
_entry.id   AF-A0A1B2YYB8-F1
#
_cell.length_a   1.000
_cell.length_b   1.000
_cell.length_c   1.000
_cell.angle_alpha   90.00
_cell.angle_beta   90.00
_cell.angle_gamma   90.00
#
_symmetry.space_group_name_H-M   'P 1'
#
loop_
_entity.id
_entity.type
_entity.pdbx_description
1 polymer ?
#
loop_
_entity_poly.entity_id
_entity_poly.type
_entity_poly.pdbx_seq_one_letter_code
_entity_poly.pdbx_strand_id
1 'polypeptide(L)'
;MNPSATGWVKKHFSSFLDFIDKNTMDEEDFYEALRAVGFIYGHSLDTLTEKESKGLTWTTQEKTKVNLFDALAFTYYDTITNARKEDCLEAIIAFYKLLDKKEQYIINIPIGKGSLEYKVEKIIHQRVQTNESVLQKNFSHIITNALVYIDILSFDHYLITQQDPYE
;
A
#
# COMPACT_ATOMS: atom_id res chain seq x y z
N MET A 1 -15.67 3.98 4.08
CA MET A 1 -15.32 4.55 2.76
C MET A 1 -15.57 3.50 1.66
N ASN A 2 -15.39 3.79 0.36
CA ASN A 2 -15.35 2.75 -0.69
C ASN A 2 -13.95 2.75 -1.37
N PRO A 3 -13.08 1.75 -1.12
CA PRO A 3 -11.73 1.65 -1.69
C PRO A 3 -11.66 1.44 -3.22
N SER A 4 -12.81 1.32 -3.88
CA SER A 4 -12.92 1.28 -5.34
C SER A 4 -13.42 2.60 -5.95
N ALA A 5 -13.87 3.56 -5.13
CA ALA A 5 -14.33 4.87 -5.60
C ALA A 5 -13.18 5.89 -5.63
N THR A 6 -13.17 6.79 -6.62
CA THR A 6 -12.21 7.89 -6.68
C THR A 6 -12.26 8.77 -5.43
N GLY A 7 -11.10 9.17 -4.91
CA GLY A 7 -10.98 10.03 -3.73
C GLY A 7 -10.97 9.28 -2.40
N TRP A 8 -10.91 7.94 -2.43
CA TRP A 8 -10.83 7.12 -1.23
C TRP A 8 -9.53 7.36 -0.46
N VAL A 9 -8.36 7.45 -1.10
CA VAL A 9 -7.08 7.68 -0.39
C VAL A 9 -7.14 9.01 0.35
N LYS A 10 -7.69 10.06 -0.27
CA LYS A 10 -7.83 11.36 0.39
C LYS A 10 -8.65 11.27 1.68
N LYS A 11 -9.74 10.51 1.66
CA LYS A 11 -10.62 10.31 2.82
C LYS A 11 -9.96 9.43 3.87
N HIS A 12 -9.34 8.34 3.43
CA HIS A 12 -8.71 7.35 4.28
C HIS A 12 -7.51 7.88 5.03
N PHE A 13 -6.65 8.64 4.34
CA PHE A 13 -5.36 9.04 4.89
C PHE A 13 -5.53 9.86 6.17
N SER A 14 -6.56 10.70 6.25
CA SER A 14 -6.87 11.41 7.50
C SER A 14 -7.25 10.45 8.65
N SER A 15 -8.03 9.40 8.37
CA SER A 15 -8.36 8.36 9.35
C SER A 15 -7.11 7.57 9.78
N PHE A 16 -6.23 7.25 8.82
CA PHE A 16 -4.97 6.55 9.06
C PHE A 16 -4.04 7.35 9.98
N LEU A 17 -3.86 8.66 9.71
CA LEU A 17 -3.02 9.53 10.54
C LEU A 17 -3.53 9.62 11.98
N ASP A 18 -4.85 9.74 12.17
CA ASP A 18 -5.48 9.71 13.49
C ASP A 18 -5.31 8.35 14.19
N PHE A 19 -5.30 7.25 13.43
CA PHE A 19 -5.05 5.92 13.96
C PHE A 19 -3.62 5.76 14.48
N ILE A 20 -2.59 6.13 13.71
CA ILE A 20 -1.19 5.97 14.14
C ILE A 20 -0.81 6.94 15.27
N ASP A 21 -1.43 8.11 15.36
CA ASP A 21 -1.24 9.05 16.47
C ASP A 21 -1.80 8.49 17.80
N LYS A 22 -2.92 7.75 17.73
CA LYS A 22 -3.57 7.14 18.90
C LYS A 22 -2.99 5.79 19.29
N ASN A 23 -2.32 5.11 18.37
CA ASN A 23 -1.80 3.77 18.54
C ASN A 23 -0.32 3.78 18.19
N THR A 24 0.52 4.15 19.17
CA THR A 24 1.96 4.05 19.02
C THR A 24 2.34 2.59 18.83
N MET A 25 2.98 2.28 17.71
CA MET A 25 3.44 0.96 17.31
C MET A 25 4.82 1.14 16.70
N ASP A 26 5.71 0.17 16.93
CA ASP A 26 6.94 0.06 16.16
C ASP A 26 6.73 -0.81 14.90
N GLU A 27 7.79 -1.00 14.12
CA GLU A 27 7.77 -1.82 12.91
C GLU A 27 7.29 -3.26 13.17
N GLU A 28 7.71 -3.87 14.29
CA GLU A 28 7.39 -5.26 14.63
C GLU A 28 5.90 -5.39 15.00
N ASP A 29 5.40 -4.48 15.84
CA ASP A 29 3.99 -4.40 16.22
C ASP A 29 3.09 -4.25 14.98
N PHE A 30 3.48 -3.35 14.07
CA PHE A 30 2.71 -3.08 12.86
C PHE A 30 2.75 -4.25 11.87
N TYR A 31 3.90 -4.91 11.73
CA TYR A 31 4.02 -6.14 10.94
C TYR A 31 3.09 -7.25 11.46
N GLU A 32 3.09 -7.49 12.76
CA GLU A 32 2.23 -8.52 13.37
C GLU A 32 0.74 -8.16 13.22
N ALA A 33 0.39 -6.87 13.28
CA ALA A 33 -0.97 -6.41 13.02
C ALA A 33 -1.41 -6.65 11.56
N LEU A 34 -0.54 -6.35 10.58
CA LEU A 34 -0.76 -6.65 9.16
C LEU A 34 -0.86 -8.16 8.90
N ARG A 35 -0.06 -8.96 9.62
CA ARG A 35 -0.10 -10.41 9.57
C ARG A 35 -1.43 -10.96 10.07
N ALA A 36 -1.92 -10.45 11.19
CA ALA A 36 -3.18 -10.86 11.79
C ALA A 36 -4.38 -10.62 10.85
N VAL A 37 -4.36 -9.54 10.06
CA VAL A 37 -5.41 -9.25 9.07
C VAL A 37 -5.21 -9.95 7.71
N GLY A 38 -4.18 -10.78 7.59
CA GLY A 38 -3.90 -11.60 6.41
C GLY A 38 -3.20 -10.87 5.25
N PHE A 39 -2.84 -9.60 5.44
CA PHE A 39 -2.24 -8.78 4.37
C PHE A 39 -0.93 -9.36 3.85
N ILE A 40 -0.06 -9.85 4.76
CA ILE A 40 1.25 -10.40 4.37
C ILE A 40 1.13 -11.58 3.41
N TYR A 41 0.01 -12.32 3.45
CA TYR A 41 -0.23 -13.47 2.58
C TYR A 41 -0.85 -13.09 1.22
N GLY A 42 -0.96 -11.79 0.92
CA GLY A 42 -1.64 -11.28 -0.27
C GLY A 42 -3.16 -11.48 -0.26
N HIS A 43 -3.73 -11.86 0.89
CA HIS A 43 -5.16 -12.17 1.06
C HIS A 43 -5.70 -11.49 2.32
N SER A 44 -6.03 -10.21 2.21
CA SER A 44 -6.54 -9.42 3.35
C SER A 44 -7.94 -9.90 3.75
N LEU A 45 -8.04 -10.46 4.95
CA LEU A 45 -9.29 -10.90 5.57
C LEU A 45 -10.03 -9.71 6.19
N ASP A 46 -9.27 -8.77 6.74
CA ASP A 46 -9.76 -7.53 7.34
C ASP A 46 -8.82 -6.36 7.03
N THR A 47 -9.16 -5.16 7.51
CA THR A 47 -8.32 -3.96 7.44
C THR A 47 -7.88 -3.50 8.81
N LEU A 48 -6.66 -2.94 8.88
CA LEU A 48 -6.07 -2.54 10.16
C LEU A 48 -6.75 -1.32 10.78
N THR A 49 -6.99 -0.27 9.98
CA THR A 49 -7.34 1.07 10.48
C THR A 49 -8.81 1.45 10.32
N GLU A 50 -9.46 1.01 9.24
CA GLU A 50 -10.90 1.20 9.03
C GLU A 50 -11.66 -0.12 9.17
N LYS A 51 -12.94 -0.03 9.55
CA LYS A 51 -13.87 -1.16 9.47
C LYS A 51 -14.96 -0.85 8.47
N GLU A 52 -15.51 -1.91 7.88
CA GLU A 52 -16.65 -1.83 6.98
C GLU A 52 -17.79 -1.03 7.61
N SER A 53 -18.32 -0.05 6.88
CA SER A 53 -19.53 0.66 7.31
C SER A 53 -20.75 -0.24 7.16
N LYS A 54 -21.75 -0.09 8.05
CA LYS A 54 -23.01 -0.83 7.96
C LYS A 54 -23.60 -0.76 6.54
N GLY A 55 -23.76 -1.92 5.90
CA GLY A 55 -24.33 -2.06 4.55
C GLY A 55 -23.32 -2.04 3.39
N LEU A 56 -22.02 -1.97 3.66
CA LEU A 56 -20.99 -1.98 2.61
C LEU A 56 -19.87 -2.97 2.99
N THR A 57 -20.04 -4.22 2.56
CA THR A 57 -19.04 -5.28 2.71
C THR A 57 -17.98 -5.13 1.61
N TRP A 58 -16.72 -5.01 2.01
CA TRP A 58 -15.58 -4.88 1.11
C TRP A 58 -15.15 -6.24 0.61
N THR A 59 -14.78 -6.28 -0.66
CA THR A 59 -14.10 -7.43 -1.26
C THR A 59 -12.69 -7.59 -0.66
N THR A 60 -12.11 -8.79 -0.72
CA THR A 60 -10.69 -9.01 -0.39
C THR A 60 -9.78 -8.03 -1.13
N GLN A 61 -10.09 -7.71 -2.39
CA GLN A 61 -9.33 -6.77 -3.18
C GLN A 61 -9.38 -5.35 -2.58
N GLU A 62 -10.54 -4.90 -2.15
CA GLU A 62 -10.71 -3.58 -1.51
C GLU A 62 -9.98 -3.52 -0.17
N LYS A 63 -10.04 -4.58 0.64
CA LYS A 63 -9.29 -4.69 1.88
C LYS A 63 -7.77 -4.65 1.64
N THR A 64 -7.30 -5.38 0.62
CA THR A 64 -5.88 -5.37 0.24
C THR A 64 -5.42 -4.00 -0.27
N LYS A 65 -6.26 -3.22 -0.96
CA LYS A 65 -5.92 -1.83 -1.34
C LYS A 65 -5.70 -0.95 -0.12
N VAL A 66 -6.59 -1.05 0.87
CA VAL A 66 -6.49 -0.30 2.14
C VAL A 66 -5.23 -0.70 2.89
N ASN A 67 -5.00 -2.00 3.12
CA ASN A 67 -3.82 -2.45 3.85
C ASN A 67 -2.50 -2.14 3.12
N LEU A 68 -2.47 -2.18 1.78
CA LEU A 68 -1.29 -1.78 1.01
C LEU A 68 -1.00 -0.29 1.19
N PHE A 69 -2.03 0.55 1.17
CA PHE A 69 -1.87 1.98 1.46
C PHE A 69 -1.35 2.19 2.89
N ASP A 70 -1.99 1.57 3.87
CA ASP A 70 -1.63 1.70 5.30
C ASP A 70 -0.19 1.25 5.54
N ALA A 71 0.23 0.16 4.90
CA ALA A 71 1.58 -0.36 5.04
C ALA A 71 2.64 0.59 4.47
N LEU A 72 2.41 1.12 3.27
CA LEU A 72 3.31 2.10 2.65
C LEU A 72 3.34 3.41 3.46
N ALA A 73 2.17 3.88 3.91
CA ALA A 73 2.07 5.10 4.70
C ALA A 73 2.76 4.94 6.05
N PHE A 74 2.52 3.84 6.77
CA PHE A 74 3.17 3.56 8.04
C PHE A 74 4.69 3.56 7.90
N THR A 75 5.20 2.79 6.92
CA THR A 75 6.64 2.72 6.63
C THR A 75 7.22 4.12 6.43
N TYR A 76 6.56 4.98 5.64
CA TYR A 76 7.04 6.36 5.46
C TYR A 76 7.11 7.16 6.76
N TYR A 77 6.08 7.08 7.61
CA TYR A 77 6.02 7.84 8.86
C TYR A 77 6.97 7.28 9.94
N ASP A 78 7.29 5.99 9.88
CA ASP A 78 8.27 5.35 10.76
C ASP A 78 9.71 5.69 10.33
N THR A 79 10.01 5.69 9.03
CA THR A 79 11.36 5.98 8.51
C THR A 79 11.70 7.48 8.51
N ILE A 80 10.74 8.38 8.28
CA ILE A 80 11.01 9.80 8.00
C ILE A 80 10.71 10.72 9.20
N THR A 81 11.74 11.36 9.74
CA THR A 81 11.58 12.42 10.74
C THR A 81 10.87 13.65 10.15
N ASN A 82 9.92 14.24 10.87
CA ASN A 82 9.07 15.35 10.40
C ASN A 82 8.25 15.01 9.14
N ALA A 83 7.79 13.76 9.04
CA ALA A 83 6.94 13.28 7.97
C ALA A 83 5.74 14.19 7.68
N ARG A 84 5.50 14.47 6.40
CA ARG A 84 4.34 15.22 5.91
C ARG A 84 3.51 14.36 4.96
N LYS A 85 2.21 14.64 4.94
CA LYS A 85 1.22 13.94 4.12
C LYS A 85 1.56 13.99 2.64
N GLU A 86 1.86 15.18 2.12
CA GLU A 86 2.15 15.37 0.70
C GLU A 86 3.43 14.63 0.28
N ASP A 87 4.48 14.73 1.08
CA ASP A 87 5.77 14.07 0.84
C ASP A 87 5.63 12.54 0.85
N CYS A 88 4.79 11.98 1.72
CA CYS A 88 4.47 10.55 1.74
C CYS A 88 3.89 10.08 0.39
N LEU A 89 2.90 10.82 -0.14
CA LEU A 89 2.30 10.47 -1.43
C LEU A 89 3.30 10.62 -2.57
N GLU A 90 4.15 11.65 -2.54
CA GLU A 90 5.21 11.83 -3.53
C GLU A 90 6.23 10.69 -3.48
N ALA A 91 6.65 10.26 -2.29
CA ALA A 91 7.57 9.14 -2.11
C ALA A 91 6.99 7.84 -2.66
N ILE A 92 5.72 7.53 -2.37
CA ILE A 92 5.03 6.35 -2.92
C ILE A 92 4.99 6.40 -4.45
N ILE A 93 4.66 7.57 -5.03
CA ILE A 93 4.63 7.73 -6.49
C ILE A 93 6.03 7.56 -7.09
N ALA A 94 7.06 8.14 -6.46
CA ALA A 94 8.44 8.07 -6.94
C ALA A 94 8.97 6.63 -6.90
N PHE A 95 8.71 5.92 -5.80
CA PHE A 95 9.05 4.51 -5.64
C PHE A 95 8.44 3.65 -6.75
N TYR A 96 7.12 3.69 -6.95
CA TYR A 96 6.49 2.85 -7.98
C TYR A 96 6.85 3.25 -9.41
N LYS A 97 7.22 4.52 -9.66
CA LYS A 97 7.81 4.93 -10.96
C LYS A 97 9.19 4.32 -11.19
N LEU A 98 9.98 4.17 -10.14
CA LEU A 98 11.29 3.53 -10.22
C LEU A 98 11.13 2.05 -10.59
N LEU A 99 10.16 1.38 -9.98
CA LEU A 99 9.82 -0.02 -10.27
C LEU A 99 9.30 -0.24 -11.71
N ASP A 100 8.48 0.67 -12.23
CA ASP A 100 7.91 0.59 -13.59
C ASP A 100 8.99 0.65 -14.69
N LYS A 101 10.07 1.44 -14.49
CA LYS A 101 11.19 1.54 -15.45
C LYS A 101 11.91 0.22 -15.72
N LYS A 102 11.81 -0.76 -14.82
CA LYS A 102 12.45 -2.07 -14.95
C LYS A 102 11.57 -3.09 -15.71
N GLU A 103 10.42 -2.68 -16.24
CA GLU A 103 9.42 -3.53 -16.92
C GLU A 103 8.91 -4.71 -16.08
N GLN A 104 9.22 -4.74 -14.78
CA GLN A 104 8.79 -5.78 -13.84
C GLN A 104 7.34 -5.58 -13.37
N TYR A 105 6.87 -4.34 -13.41
CA TYR A 105 5.53 -3.95 -12.99
C TYR A 105 4.93 -3.06 -14.07
N ILE A 106 3.79 -3.44 -14.65
CA ILE A 106 3.07 -2.58 -15.60
C ILE A 106 2.20 -1.61 -14.78
N ILE A 107 2.76 -0.47 -14.38
CA ILE A 107 2.03 0.57 -13.64
C ILE A 107 1.88 1.80 -14.53
N ASN A 108 0.73 1.89 -15.20
CA ASN A 108 0.38 3.07 -15.97
C ASN A 108 0.00 4.23 -15.06
N ILE A 109 1.01 4.97 -14.59
CA ILE A 109 0.84 6.18 -13.78
C ILE A 109 0.42 7.32 -14.72
N PRO A 110 -0.74 7.97 -14.49
CA PRO A 110 -1.19 9.06 -15.34
C PRO A 110 -0.16 10.20 -15.35
N ILE A 111 0.38 10.52 -16.54
CA ILE A 111 1.27 11.65 -16.75
C ILE A 111 0.39 12.92 -16.81
N GLY A 112 0.59 13.87 -15.88
CA GLY A 112 -0.13 15.16 -15.87
C GLY A 112 -1.20 15.30 -14.77
N LYS A 113 -2.36 15.88 -15.15
CA LYS A 113 -3.42 16.42 -14.25
C LYS A 113 -4.05 15.32 -13.38
N GLY A 114 -3.88 15.47 -12.07
CA GLY A 114 -4.50 14.65 -11.02
C GLY A 114 -3.81 14.96 -9.69
N SER A 115 -4.54 14.91 -8.57
CA SER A 115 -3.94 15.10 -7.25
C SER A 115 -2.99 13.94 -6.91
N LEU A 116 -2.12 14.13 -5.90
CA LEU A 116 -1.21 13.07 -5.45
C LEU A 116 -1.99 11.84 -4.99
N GLU A 117 -3.09 12.04 -4.26
CA GLU A 117 -3.97 10.96 -3.81
C GLU A 117 -4.52 10.16 -4.99
N TYR A 118 -5.01 10.83 -6.03
CA TYR A 118 -5.52 10.15 -7.22
C TYR A 118 -4.46 9.28 -7.92
N LYS A 119 -3.20 9.74 -7.96
CA LYS A 119 -2.10 8.96 -8.53
C LYS A 119 -1.80 7.72 -7.69
N VAL A 120 -1.73 7.88 -6.36
CA VAL A 120 -1.54 6.76 -5.43
C VAL A 120 -2.72 5.77 -5.53
N GLU A 121 -3.97 6.25 -5.62
CA GLU A 121 -5.14 5.39 -5.83
C GLU A 121 -5.00 4.51 -7.07
N LYS A 122 -4.51 5.08 -8.17
CA LYS A 122 -4.28 4.33 -9.43
C LYS A 122 -3.16 3.30 -9.31
N ILE A 123 -2.05 3.69 -8.67
CA ILE A 123 -0.91 2.80 -8.43
C ILE A 123 -1.37 1.59 -7.60
N ILE A 124 -2.02 1.84 -6.46
CA ILE A 124 -2.52 0.79 -5.57
C ILE A 124 -3.52 -0.11 -6.28
N HIS A 125 -4.45 0.48 -7.04
CA HIS A 125 -5.42 -0.28 -7.81
C HIS A 125 -4.76 -1.24 -8.80
N GLN A 126 -3.81 -0.73 -9.60
CA GLN A 126 -3.08 -1.55 -10.58
C GLN A 126 -2.23 -2.61 -9.90
N ARG A 127 -1.52 -2.27 -8.81
CA ARG A 127 -0.65 -3.20 -8.10
C ARG A 127 -1.42 -4.38 -7.53
N VAL A 128 -2.57 -4.12 -6.89
CA VAL A 128 -3.43 -5.16 -6.32
C VAL A 128 -4.06 -6.04 -7.42
N GLN A 129 -4.50 -5.46 -8.54
CA GLN A 129 -5.06 -6.22 -9.67
C GLN A 129 -4.04 -7.09 -10.39
N THR A 130 -2.83 -6.58 -10.64
CA THR A 130 -1.75 -7.33 -11.30
C THR A 130 -1.39 -8.57 -10.48
N ASN A 131 -1.30 -8.43 -9.16
CA ASN A 131 -1.05 -9.56 -8.27
C ASN A 131 -2.12 -10.65 -8.44
N GLU A 132 -3.41 -10.31 -8.42
CA GLU A 132 -4.47 -11.32 -8.57
C GLU A 132 -4.37 -12.10 -9.89
N SER A 133 -4.16 -11.40 -11.02
CA SER A 133 -4.09 -12.02 -12.35
C SER A 133 -2.84 -12.88 -12.58
N VAL A 134 -1.72 -12.52 -11.98
CA VAL A 134 -0.44 -13.25 -12.07
C VAL A 134 -0.40 -14.40 -11.06
N LEU A 135 -0.91 -14.19 -9.84
CA LEU A 135 -1.02 -15.20 -8.78
C LEU A 135 -1.95 -16.35 -9.18
N GLN A 136 -3.08 -16.06 -9.83
CA GLN A 136 -4.01 -17.10 -10.31
C GLN A 136 -3.43 -17.97 -11.43
N LYS A 137 -2.44 -17.48 -12.19
CA LYS A 137 -1.90 -18.19 -13.36
C LYS A 137 -0.65 -19.00 -13.09
N ASN A 138 0.22 -18.60 -12.15
CA ASN A 138 1.61 -19.05 -12.17
C ASN A 138 2.22 -19.63 -10.88
N PHE A 139 1.53 -19.71 -9.73
CA PHE A 139 2.16 -20.24 -8.51
C PHE A 139 1.24 -21.11 -7.65
N SER A 140 1.78 -22.23 -7.14
CA SER A 140 1.15 -22.98 -6.03
C SER A 140 1.10 -22.11 -4.77
N HIS A 141 0.06 -22.26 -3.95
CA HIS A 141 -0.33 -21.42 -2.81
C HIS A 141 0.77 -21.02 -1.78
N ILE A 142 1.98 -21.61 -1.82
CA ILE A 142 3.07 -21.38 -0.85
C ILE A 142 4.01 -20.23 -1.28
N ILE A 143 4.24 -20.01 -2.58
CA ILE A 143 5.17 -18.98 -3.09
C ILE A 143 4.49 -17.59 -3.15
N THR A 144 3.16 -17.56 -2.98
CA THR A 144 2.28 -16.39 -3.02
C THR A 144 2.49 -15.38 -1.87
N ASN A 145 3.07 -15.82 -0.74
CA ASN A 145 3.15 -15.06 0.52
C ASN A 145 4.20 -13.94 0.59
N ALA A 146 5.05 -13.75 -0.42
CA ALA A 146 6.16 -12.78 -0.35
C ALA A 146 5.91 -11.48 -1.14
N LEU A 147 5.08 -11.49 -2.18
CA LEU A 147 5.15 -10.46 -3.23
C LEU A 147 4.58 -9.09 -2.86
N VAL A 148 3.61 -9.00 -1.95
CA VAL A 148 3.04 -7.69 -1.55
C VAL A 148 3.86 -7.05 -0.44
N TYR A 149 4.35 -7.84 0.52
CA TYR A 149 5.19 -7.31 1.59
C TYR A 149 6.61 -6.97 1.12
N ILE A 150 7.10 -7.61 0.04
CA ILE A 150 8.33 -7.18 -0.63
C ILE A 150 8.26 -5.70 -1.02
N ASP A 151 7.11 -5.19 -1.49
CA ASP A 151 6.99 -3.77 -1.80
C ASP A 151 7.26 -2.89 -0.57
N ILE A 152 6.86 -3.34 0.62
CA ILE A 152 7.04 -2.60 1.88
C ILE A 152 8.51 -2.57 2.27
N LEU A 153 9.17 -3.72 2.25
CA LEU A 153 10.61 -3.83 2.53
C LEU A 153 11.46 -3.05 1.52
N SER A 154 11.13 -3.14 0.24
CA SER A 154 11.80 -2.38 -0.82
C SER A 154 11.53 -0.88 -0.69
N PHE A 155 10.34 -0.48 -0.24
CA PHE A 155 10.00 0.91 -0.02
C PHE A 155 10.77 1.50 1.16
N ASP A 156 10.85 0.78 2.29
CA ASP A 156 11.68 1.18 3.43
C ASP A 156 13.15 1.38 3.01
N HIS A 157 13.72 0.39 2.32
CA HIS A 157 15.08 0.51 1.79
C HIS A 157 15.26 1.72 0.87
N TYR A 158 14.29 1.96 -0.02
CA TYR A 158 14.28 3.14 -0.90
C TYR A 158 14.24 4.45 -0.10
N LEU A 159 13.45 4.54 0.98
CA LEU A 159 13.37 5.74 1.81
C LEU A 159 14.71 6.05 2.50
N ILE A 160 15.40 5.03 3.00
CA ILE A 160 16.68 5.16 3.69
C ILE A 160 17.81 5.54 2.72
N THR A 161 17.89 4.85 1.59
CA THR A 161 19.03 4.97 0.67
C THR A 161 18.84 6.02 -0.41
N GLN A 162 17.58 6.38 -0.72
CA GLN A 162 17.19 7.12 -1.92
C GLN A 162 17.69 6.46 -3.23
N GLN A 163 18.06 5.18 -3.15
CA GLN A 163 18.57 4.37 -4.24
C GLN A 163 17.51 3.36 -4.69
N ASP A 164 17.71 2.81 -5.88
CA ASP A 164 16.87 1.74 -6.37
C ASP A 164 17.08 0.48 -5.52
N PRO A 165 16.02 -0.09 -4.89
CA PRO A 165 16.16 -1.23 -3.98
C PRO A 165 16.52 -2.54 -4.69
N TYR A 166 16.64 -2.52 -6.02
CA TYR A 166 17.06 -3.66 -6.84
C TYR A 166 18.39 -3.40 -7.59
N GLU A 167 19.21 -2.44 -7.16
CA GLU A 167 20.63 -2.30 -7.54
C GLU A 167 21.54 -2.87 -6.45
#